data_AF-A0A7U9N1F7-F1
#
_entry.id   AF-A0A7U9N1F7-F1
#
_cell.length_a   1.000
_cell.length_b   1.000
_cell.length_c   1.000
_cell.angle_alpha   90.00
_cell.angle_beta   90.00
_cell.angle_gamma   90.00
#
_symmetry.space_group_name_H-M   'P 1'
#
loop_
_entity.id
_entity.type
_entity.pdbx_description
1 polymer ?
#
loop_
_entity_poly.entity_id
_entity_poly.type
_entity_poly.pdbx_seq_one_letter_code
_entity_poly.pdbx_strand_id
1 'polypeptide(L)'
;MKHSKSSLFLMELIIALLFFSLASTVCIRLFVKAHSLSAQTVDQNYAVNYAQNMAEAFLGCDGDLPALQALMPDSTLAGDGAVLSLEQNGYRAELVCSGLPQPGSTLSADIRVCRLDSPDAPLYTLHVDLHIPRVR
;
A
#
# COMPACT_ATOMS: atom_id res chain seq x y z
N MET A 1 64.91 28.42 -0.61
CA MET A 1 63.54 28.34 -0.06
C MET A 1 62.64 27.66 -1.09
N LYS A 2 62.43 26.35 -1.00
CA LYS A 2 61.52 25.61 -1.90
C LYS A 2 60.71 24.62 -1.07
N HIS A 3 59.82 25.16 -0.23
CA HIS A 3 58.90 24.36 0.56
C HIS A 3 57.49 24.94 0.36
N SER A 4 56.91 24.72 -0.82
CA SER A 4 55.56 25.23 -1.14
C SER A 4 54.77 24.34 -2.11
N LYS A 5 55.41 23.45 -2.88
CA LYS A 5 54.70 22.55 -3.81
C LYS A 5 54.09 21.32 -3.14
N SER A 6 54.80 20.67 -2.21
CA SER A 6 54.26 19.51 -1.49
C SER A 6 53.09 19.85 -0.58
N SER A 7 53.10 21.01 0.10
CA SER A 7 52.00 21.40 0.99
C SER A 7 50.72 21.74 0.22
N LEU A 8 50.83 22.35 -0.97
CA LEU A 8 49.69 22.62 -1.85
C LEU A 8 49.06 21.34 -2.39
N PHE A 9 49.88 20.37 -2.81
CA PHE A 9 49.40 19.06 -3.25
C PHE A 9 48.73 18.27 -2.12
N LEU A 10 49.31 18.31 -0.92
CA LEU A 10 48.76 17.65 0.26
C LEU A 10 47.41 18.25 0.67
N MET A 11 47.27 19.59 0.59
CA MET A 11 46.02 20.29 0.86
C MET A 11 44.93 19.92 -0.16
N GLU A 12 45.27 19.87 -1.46
CA GLU A 12 44.33 19.49 -2.53
C GLU A 12 43.83 18.04 -2.35
N LEU A 13 44.73 17.12 -2.03
CA LEU A 13 44.38 15.72 -1.77
C LEU A 13 43.45 15.58 -0.55
N ILE A 14 43.73 16.30 0.54
CA ILE A 14 42.86 16.26 1.73
C ILE A 14 41.46 16.79 1.39
N ILE A 15 41.35 17.91 0.68
CA ILE A 15 40.06 18.48 0.26
C ILE A 15 39.29 17.50 -0.65
N ALA A 16 39.98 16.87 -1.60
CA ALA A 16 39.38 15.88 -2.49
C ALA A 16 38.85 14.66 -1.73
N LEU A 17 39.62 14.13 -0.77
CA LEU A 17 39.20 13.01 0.07
C LEU A 17 38.02 13.37 0.99
N LEU A 18 37.99 14.60 1.52
CA LEU A 18 36.86 15.08 2.32
C LEU A 18 35.58 15.21 1.49
N PHE A 19 35.67 15.77 0.29
CA PHE A 19 34.51 15.87 -0.61
C PHE A 19 34.01 14.50 -1.07
N PHE A 20 34.93 13.60 -1.42
CA PHE A 20 34.61 12.23 -1.78
C PHE A 20 33.97 11.45 -0.62
N SER A 21 34.47 11.64 0.61
CA SER A 21 33.89 11.04 1.82
C SER A 21 32.47 11.54 2.10
N LEU A 22 32.23 12.85 1.94
CA LEU A 22 30.90 13.44 2.08
C LEU A 22 29.93 12.90 1.03
N ALA A 23 30.37 12.86 -0.23
CA ALA A 23 29.59 12.31 -1.34
C ALA A 23 29.26 10.82 -1.12
N SER A 24 30.25 10.00 -0.74
CA SER A 24 30.06 8.58 -0.43
C SER A 24 29.02 8.37 0.68
N THR A 25 29.07 9.19 1.74
CA THR A 25 28.09 9.14 2.84
C THR A 25 26.66 9.41 2.35
N VAL A 26 26.47 10.42 1.50
CA VAL A 26 25.14 10.72 0.92
C VAL A 26 24.68 9.59 0.01
N CYS A 27 25.57 9.05 -0.84
CA CYS A 27 25.26 7.92 -1.74
C CYS A 27 24.81 6.67 -0.96
N ILE A 28 25.51 6.31 0.12
CA ILE A 28 25.13 5.17 0.97
C ILE A 28 23.79 5.43 1.65
N ARG A 29 23.57 6.64 2.18
CA ARG A 29 22.30 7.01 2.81
C ARG A 29 21.12 6.92 1.85
N LEU A 30 21.29 7.42 0.62
CA LEU A 30 20.27 7.32 -0.43
C LEU A 30 20.01 5.86 -0.80
N PHE A 31 21.05 5.05 -0.94
CA PHE A 31 20.90 3.62 -1.25
C PHE A 31 20.15 2.86 -0.15
N VAL A 32 20.51 3.06 1.12
CA VAL A 32 19.83 2.45 2.26
C VAL A 32 18.37 2.93 2.35
N LYS A 33 18.13 4.23 2.14
CA LYS A 33 16.78 4.80 2.11
C LYS A 33 15.94 4.23 0.95
N ALA A 34 16.51 4.10 -0.24
CA ALA A 34 15.85 3.51 -1.40
C ALA A 34 15.57 2.01 -1.19
N HIS A 35 16.47 1.29 -0.53
CA HIS A 35 16.26 -0.11 -0.18
C HIS A 35 15.14 -0.28 0.87
N SER A 36 15.13 0.56 1.91
CA SER A 36 14.04 0.58 2.90
C SER A 36 12.70 1.01 2.30
N LEU A 37 12.73 1.96 1.34
CA LEU A 37 11.55 2.36 0.57
C LEU A 37 11.06 1.19 -0.28
N SER A 38 11.96 0.48 -0.99
CA SER A 38 11.61 -0.67 -1.81
C SER A 38 10.97 -1.80 -1.00
N ALA A 39 11.41 -2.03 0.24
CA ALA A 39 10.79 -3.02 1.13
C ALA A 39 9.40 -2.58 1.60
N GLN A 40 9.20 -1.29 1.94
CA GLN A 40 7.87 -0.74 2.24
C GLN A 40 6.94 -0.76 1.02
N THR A 41 7.48 -0.55 -0.18
CA THR A 41 6.73 -0.62 -1.43
C THR A 41 6.15 -2.01 -1.67
N VAL A 42 6.79 -3.09 -1.24
CA VAL A 42 6.23 -4.45 -1.41
C VAL A 42 4.97 -4.64 -0.58
N ASP A 43 5.03 -4.33 0.70
CA ASP A 43 3.92 -4.46 1.65
C ASP A 43 2.73 -3.57 1.22
N GLN A 44 3.04 -2.33 0.82
CA GLN A 44 2.05 -1.40 0.31
C GLN A 44 1.48 -1.82 -1.05
N ASN A 45 2.29 -2.41 -1.95
CA ASN A 45 1.79 -2.96 -3.21
C ASN A 45 0.83 -4.11 -2.98
N TYR A 46 1.13 -5.03 -2.04
CA TYR A 46 0.21 -6.10 -1.68
C TYR A 46 -1.09 -5.51 -1.13
N ALA A 47 -1.01 -4.56 -0.19
CA ALA A 47 -2.18 -3.92 0.39
C ALA A 47 -3.07 -3.22 -0.65
N VAL A 48 -2.48 -2.48 -1.58
CA VAL A 48 -3.19 -1.82 -2.68
C VAL A 48 -3.80 -2.86 -3.63
N ASN A 49 -3.05 -3.90 -4.00
CA ASN A 49 -3.54 -4.94 -4.91
C ASN A 49 -4.74 -5.70 -4.32
N TYR A 50 -4.67 -6.08 -3.04
CA TYR A 50 -5.80 -6.71 -2.34
C TYR A 50 -7.02 -5.80 -2.28
N ALA A 51 -6.82 -4.52 -1.93
CA ALA A 51 -7.92 -3.56 -1.87
C ALA A 51 -8.57 -3.35 -3.25
N GLN A 52 -7.76 -3.23 -4.30
CA GLN A 52 -8.24 -3.05 -5.67
C GLN A 52 -8.97 -4.29 -6.18
N ASN A 53 -8.41 -5.48 -6.00
CA ASN A 53 -9.07 -6.72 -6.43
C ASN A 53 -10.44 -6.89 -5.76
N MET A 54 -10.53 -6.59 -4.45
CA MET A 54 -11.81 -6.62 -3.73
C MET A 54 -12.79 -5.55 -4.24
N ALA A 55 -12.30 -4.34 -4.52
CA ALA A 55 -13.13 -3.26 -5.08
C ALA A 55 -13.69 -3.65 -6.46
N GLU A 56 -12.84 -4.14 -7.35
CA GLU A 56 -13.23 -4.54 -8.69
C GLU A 56 -14.23 -5.70 -8.67
N ALA A 57 -14.02 -6.69 -7.80
CA ALA A 57 -14.96 -7.78 -7.63
C ALA A 57 -16.29 -7.30 -7.02
N PHE A 58 -16.25 -6.36 -6.06
CA PHE A 58 -17.45 -5.74 -5.49
C PHE A 58 -18.26 -4.97 -6.54
N LEU A 59 -17.58 -4.16 -7.36
CA LEU A 59 -18.18 -3.45 -8.50
C LEU A 59 -18.75 -4.44 -9.54
N GLY A 60 -18.03 -5.52 -9.84
CA GLY A 60 -18.46 -6.55 -10.78
C GLY A 60 -19.66 -7.38 -10.31
N CYS A 61 -19.92 -7.42 -9.00
CA CYS A 61 -21.08 -8.06 -8.39
C CYS A 61 -22.26 -7.10 -8.13
N ASP A 62 -22.23 -5.88 -8.64
CA ASP A 62 -23.25 -4.85 -8.36
C ASP A 62 -23.49 -4.63 -6.84
N GLY A 63 -22.44 -4.84 -6.04
CA GLY A 63 -22.49 -4.69 -4.60
C GLY A 63 -23.13 -5.85 -3.84
N ASP A 64 -23.34 -7.00 -4.49
CA ASP A 64 -23.81 -8.23 -3.84
C ASP A 64 -22.67 -8.97 -3.13
N LEU A 65 -22.60 -8.84 -1.80
CA LEU A 65 -21.57 -9.49 -1.00
C LEU A 65 -21.61 -11.04 -1.04
N PRO A 66 -22.78 -11.71 -1.11
CA PRO A 66 -22.88 -13.14 -1.34
C PRO A 66 -22.25 -13.59 -2.67
N ALA A 67 -22.54 -12.90 -3.79
CA ALA A 67 -21.88 -13.18 -5.06
C ALA A 67 -20.37 -12.92 -5.00
N LEU A 68 -19.96 -11.86 -4.29
CA LEU A 68 -18.55 -11.56 -4.06
C LEU A 68 -17.86 -12.69 -3.28
N GLN A 69 -18.50 -13.24 -2.25
CA GLN A 69 -17.99 -14.39 -1.51
C GLN A 69 -17.85 -15.63 -2.41
N ALA A 70 -18.76 -15.83 -3.36
CA ALA A 70 -18.66 -16.93 -4.33
C ALA A 70 -17.46 -16.77 -5.29
N LEU A 71 -17.06 -15.54 -5.61
CA LEU A 71 -15.86 -15.25 -6.41
C LEU A 71 -14.57 -15.36 -5.58
N MET A 72 -14.65 -15.17 -4.27
CA MET A 72 -13.53 -15.18 -3.34
C MET A 72 -13.74 -16.27 -2.27
N PRO A 73 -13.53 -17.56 -2.60
CA PRO A 73 -13.91 -18.67 -1.73
C PRO A 73 -13.19 -18.69 -0.38
N ASP A 74 -12.02 -18.05 -0.28
CA ASP A 74 -11.26 -17.91 0.96
C ASP A 74 -11.78 -16.76 1.86
N SER A 75 -12.82 -16.03 1.42
CA SER A 75 -13.42 -14.94 2.17
C SER A 75 -14.58 -15.40 3.07
N THR A 76 -14.70 -14.74 4.21
CA THR A 76 -15.73 -14.97 5.21
C THR A 76 -16.69 -13.79 5.24
N LEU A 77 -17.97 -14.04 4.95
CA LEU A 77 -19.03 -13.06 5.10
C LEU A 77 -19.53 -13.06 6.56
N ALA A 78 -19.58 -11.88 7.18
CA ALA A 78 -20.17 -11.72 8.50
C ALA A 78 -21.69 -12.00 8.45
N GLY A 79 -22.26 -12.51 9.55
CA GLY A 79 -23.67 -12.91 9.60
C GLY A 79 -24.68 -11.77 9.37
N ASP A 80 -24.25 -10.51 9.49
CA ASP A 80 -25.06 -9.33 9.16
C ASP A 80 -25.10 -9.02 7.65
N GLY A 81 -24.23 -9.66 6.85
CA GLY A 81 -24.17 -9.48 5.40
C GLY A 81 -23.57 -8.15 4.95
N ALA A 82 -23.06 -7.33 5.87
CA ALA A 82 -22.46 -6.03 5.57
C ALA A 82 -20.91 -6.03 5.52
N VAL A 83 -20.27 -7.09 6.01
CA VAL A 83 -18.81 -7.17 6.12
C VAL A 83 -18.29 -8.45 5.48
N LEU A 84 -17.31 -8.33 4.60
CA LEU A 84 -16.60 -9.46 3.99
C LEU A 84 -15.10 -9.37 4.35
N SER A 85 -14.54 -10.42 4.93
CA SER A 85 -13.14 -10.46 5.32
C SER A 85 -12.39 -11.57 4.59
N LEU A 86 -11.20 -11.27 4.09
CA LEU A 86 -10.29 -12.22 3.45
C LEU A 86 -8.95 -12.19 4.17
N GLU A 87 -8.41 -13.35 4.53
CA GLU A 87 -7.06 -13.48 5.08
C GLU A 87 -6.17 -14.26 4.12
N GLN A 88 -5.14 -13.62 3.58
CA GLN A 88 -4.23 -14.25 2.64
C GLN A 88 -2.80 -13.72 2.81
N ASN A 89 -1.81 -14.62 2.77
CA ASN A 89 -0.38 -14.28 2.83
C ASN A 89 0.04 -13.38 4.02
N GLY A 90 -0.66 -13.50 5.17
CA GLY A 90 -0.37 -12.67 6.35
C GLY A 90 -1.01 -11.28 6.33
N TYR A 91 -1.85 -10.99 5.33
CA TYR A 91 -2.68 -9.79 5.25
C TYR A 91 -4.15 -10.14 5.45
N ARG A 92 -4.87 -9.23 6.10
CA ARG A 92 -6.32 -9.26 6.24
C ARG A 92 -6.90 -8.10 5.46
N ALA A 93 -7.73 -8.39 4.47
CA ALA A 93 -8.50 -7.41 3.74
C ALA A 93 -9.97 -7.49 4.20
N GLU A 94 -10.53 -6.37 4.63
CA GLU A 94 -11.89 -6.27 5.15
C GLU A 94 -12.65 -5.23 4.34
N LEU A 95 -13.79 -5.63 3.78
CA LEU A 95 -14.72 -4.76 3.08
C LEU A 95 -15.95 -4.56 3.96
N VAL A 96 -16.31 -3.32 4.20
CA VAL A 96 -17.47 -2.91 5.00
C VAL A 96 -18.40 -2.09 4.11
N CYS A 97 -19.60 -2.61 3.86
CA CYS A 97 -20.64 -1.89 3.12
C CYS A 97 -21.44 -0.98 4.05
N SER A 98 -21.55 0.29 3.66
CA SER A 98 -22.32 1.32 4.36
C SER A 98 -23.73 1.47 3.76
N GLY A 99 -24.46 0.36 3.61
CA GLY A 99 -25.84 0.39 3.10
C GLY A 99 -26.30 -0.94 2.50
N LEU A 100 -27.58 -0.99 2.10
CA LEU A 100 -28.16 -2.08 1.32
C LEU A 100 -28.17 -1.67 -0.17
N PRO A 101 -27.89 -2.56 -1.13
CA PRO A 101 -28.04 -2.27 -2.54
C PRO A 101 -29.50 -1.91 -2.86
N GLN A 102 -29.75 -0.66 -3.25
CA GLN A 102 -31.07 -0.18 -3.67
C GLN A 102 -31.00 0.41 -5.10
N PRO A 103 -31.98 0.11 -5.97
CA PRO A 103 -31.97 0.62 -7.35
C PRO A 103 -32.13 2.14 -7.39
N GLY A 104 -31.12 2.81 -7.95
CA GLY A 104 -31.03 4.27 -8.03
C GLY A 104 -30.31 4.96 -6.87
N SER A 105 -29.71 4.20 -5.94
CA SER A 105 -28.84 4.75 -4.90
C SER A 105 -27.37 4.48 -5.20
N THR A 106 -26.50 5.25 -4.56
CA THR A 106 -25.07 4.92 -4.46
C THR A 106 -24.86 4.05 -3.23
N LEU A 107 -24.24 2.88 -3.41
CA LEU A 107 -23.79 2.02 -2.34
C LEU A 107 -22.31 2.30 -2.07
N SER A 108 -21.97 2.75 -0.87
CA SER A 108 -20.59 3.02 -0.47
C SER A 108 -20.02 1.83 0.30
N ALA A 109 -18.76 1.48 0.03
CA ALA A 109 -18.02 0.45 0.74
C ALA A 109 -16.61 0.94 1.08
N ASP A 110 -16.14 0.61 2.27
CA ASP A 110 -14.77 0.87 2.71
C ASP A 110 -13.99 -0.44 2.77
N ILE A 111 -12.84 -0.46 2.11
CA ILE A 111 -11.95 -1.62 2.07
C ILE A 111 -10.68 -1.26 2.84
N ARG A 112 -10.38 -2.03 3.87
CA ARG A 112 -9.21 -1.84 4.74
C ARG A 112 -8.32 -3.06 4.62
N VAL A 113 -7.03 -2.83 4.39
CA VAL A 113 -6.04 -3.92 4.36
C VAL A 113 -5.04 -3.69 5.48
N CYS A 114 -4.96 -4.66 6.38
CA CYS A 114 -4.09 -4.65 7.54
C CYS A 114 -3.18 -5.89 7.51
N ARG A 115 -2.04 -5.82 8.19
CA ARG A 115 -1.24 -7.01 8.46
C ARG A 115 -1.85 -7.78 9.62
N LEU A 116 -1.81 -9.11 9.60
CA LEU A 116 -2.34 -9.94 10.71
C LEU A 116 -1.66 -9.63 12.05
N ASP A 117 -0.38 -9.25 12.02
CA ASP A 117 0.38 -8.91 13.23
C ASP A 117 -0.01 -7.55 13.84
N SER A 118 -0.65 -6.68 13.06
CA SER A 118 -0.98 -5.30 13.45
C SER A 118 -2.34 -4.88 12.87
N PRO A 119 -3.45 -5.43 13.40
CA PRO A 119 -4.79 -5.19 12.86
C PRO A 119 -5.29 -3.75 13.09
N ASP A 120 -4.78 -3.06 14.11
CA ASP A 120 -5.20 -1.70 14.49
C ASP A 120 -4.63 -0.60 13.58
N ALA A 121 -3.60 -0.93 12.79
CA ALA A 121 -2.95 -0.01 11.86
C ALA A 121 -3.14 -0.50 10.41
N PRO A 122 -4.12 0.04 9.66
CA PRO A 122 -4.30 -0.33 8.27
C PRO A 122 -3.11 0.14 7.43
N LEU A 123 -2.59 -0.77 6.60
CA LEU A 123 -1.55 -0.48 5.62
C LEU A 123 -2.11 0.38 4.48
N TYR A 124 -3.37 0.13 4.12
CA TYR A 124 -4.08 0.85 3.09
C TYR A 124 -5.58 0.85 3.34
N THR A 125 -6.26 1.91 2.89
CA THR A 125 -7.71 2.02 2.92
C THR A 125 -8.20 2.60 1.60
N LEU A 126 -9.22 1.99 1.03
CA LEU A 126 -9.84 2.39 -0.23
C LEU A 126 -11.35 2.56 -0.02
N HIS A 127 -11.85 3.74 -0.38
CA HIS A 127 -13.28 4.02 -0.39
C HIS A 127 -13.83 3.80 -1.80
N VAL A 128 -14.96 3.10 -1.91
CA VAL A 128 -15.59 2.75 -3.18
C VAL A 128 -17.06 3.16 -3.16
N ASP A 129 -17.47 3.93 -4.15
CA ASP A 129 -18.86 4.30 -4.39
C ASP A 129 -19.38 3.59 -5.64
N LEU A 130 -20.37 2.73 -5.47
CA LEU A 130 -21.03 2.01 -6.55
C LEU A 130 -22.39 2.64 -6.85
N HIS A 131 -22.58 3.13 -8.08
CA HIS A 131 -23.88 3.62 -8.53
C HIS A 131 -24.74 2.48 -9.06
N ILE A 132 -25.88 2.19 -8.41
CA ILE A 132 -26.81 1.16 -8.85
C ILE A 132 -27.84 1.80 -9.80
N PRO A 133 -27.86 1.47 -11.10
CA PRO A 133 -28.79 2.08 -12.05
C PRO A 133 -30.25 1.67 -11.75
N ARG A 134 -31.19 2.59 -11.97
CA ARG A 134 -32.62 2.23 -11.97
C ARG A 134 -32.97 1.47 -13.24
N VAL A 135 -33.20 0.16 -13.13
CA VAL A 135 -33.80 -0.63 -14.21
C VAL A 135 -35.23 -0.15 -14.42
N ARG A 136 -35.55 0.22 -15.65
CA ARG A 136 -36.81 0.82 -16.08
C ARG A 136 -37.84 -0.23 -16.46
#